data_AF-A0A7C4CWT9-F1
#
_entry.id   AF-A0A7C4CWT9-F1
#
_cell.length_a   1.000
_cell.length_b   1.000
_cell.length_c   1.000
_cell.angle_alpha   90.00
_cell.angle_beta   90.00
_cell.angle_gamma   90.00
#
_symmetry.space_group_name_H-M   'P 1'
#
loop_
_entity.id
_entity.type
_entity.pdbx_description
1 polymer ?
#
loop_
_entity_poly.entity_id
_entity_poly.type
_entity_poly.pdbx_seq_one_letter_code
_entity_poly.pdbx_strand_id
1 'polypeptide(L)'
;MGKDTKDITISGYVVSVEPVTIRGLLNYRVRIVTPGIQSKIVYMREFPEGLEIGVYVDLKIVLSKQTGEEKLIVDDIMFQKNVPKIIPVETVIEEVSRGVTTTISCWRSGRYLSIPVEDEEILKKIPENLPAKMVCLFMDTVKGLRLISVFTEKEYRVLNRIKELAWSIDRQIEEYEKNIDDYMKNIIEYV
;
A
#
# COMPACT_ATOMS: atom_id res chain seq x y z
N MET A 1 17.10 -4.80 -31.15
CA MET A 1 17.96 -4.76 -29.95
C MET A 1 17.05 -4.92 -28.74
N GLY A 2 16.98 -6.14 -28.19
CA GLY A 2 16.15 -6.43 -27.02
C GLY A 2 16.74 -5.74 -25.80
N LYS A 3 15.93 -4.93 -25.12
CA LYS A 3 16.22 -4.55 -23.74
C LYS A 3 15.81 -5.74 -22.88
N ASP A 4 16.77 -6.33 -22.18
CA ASP A 4 16.50 -7.25 -21.08
C ASP A 4 15.73 -6.50 -19.99
N THR A 5 14.41 -6.46 -20.13
CA THR A 5 13.52 -6.09 -19.02
C THR A 5 13.61 -7.25 -18.05
N LYS A 6 14.36 -7.06 -16.96
CA LYS A 6 14.44 -8.07 -15.91
C LYS A 6 13.14 -8.00 -15.13
N ASP A 7 12.20 -8.88 -15.43
CA ASP A 7 10.94 -8.97 -14.72
C ASP A 7 11.23 -9.42 -13.28
N ILE A 8 11.02 -8.51 -12.33
CA ILE A 8 11.21 -8.79 -10.91
C ILE A 8 9.83 -8.99 -10.31
N THR A 9 9.63 -10.09 -9.58
CA THR A 9 8.40 -10.28 -8.80
C THR A 9 8.66 -9.85 -7.36
N ILE A 10 7.75 -9.04 -6.80
CA ILE A 10 7.75 -8.65 -5.39
C ILE A 10 6.44 -9.10 -4.76
N SER A 11 6.55 -9.85 -3.66
CA SER A 11 5.40 -10.36 -2.91
C SER A 11 5.37 -9.75 -1.50
N GLY A 12 4.22 -9.23 -1.08
CA GLY A 12 4.09 -8.67 0.25
C GLY A 12 2.75 -8.02 0.56
N TYR A 13 2.64 -7.49 1.77
CA TYR A 13 1.46 -6.77 2.23
C TYR A 13 1.51 -5.31 1.82
N VAL A 14 0.39 -4.79 1.32
CA VAL A 14 0.20 -3.36 1.06
C VAL A 14 0.07 -2.62 2.39
N VAL A 15 1.00 -1.73 2.69
CA VAL A 15 1.06 -1.03 4.00
C VAL A 15 0.92 0.48 3.90
N SER A 16 0.92 1.04 2.69
CA SER A 16 0.60 2.45 2.41
C SER A 16 0.22 2.60 0.94
N VAL A 17 -0.71 3.49 0.64
CA VAL A 17 -1.00 3.93 -0.73
C VAL A 17 -1.18 5.44 -0.73
N GLU A 18 -0.41 6.15 -1.54
CA GLU A 18 -0.44 7.61 -1.61
C GLU A 18 -0.61 8.04 -3.07
N PRO A 19 -1.65 8.83 -3.41
CA PRO A 19 -1.75 9.43 -4.73
C PRO A 19 -0.62 10.45 -4.94
N VAL A 20 0.06 10.38 -6.08
CA VAL A 20 1.13 11.28 -6.47
C VAL A 20 0.93 11.73 -7.91
N THR A 21 1.05 13.02 -8.16
CA THR A 21 0.97 13.57 -9.51
C THR A 21 2.36 13.63 -10.12
N ILE A 22 2.58 12.90 -11.21
CA ILE A 22 3.84 12.88 -11.95
C ILE A 22 3.55 13.37 -13.37
N ARG A 23 4.11 14.54 -13.74
CA ARG A 23 3.93 15.16 -15.07
C ARG A 23 2.44 15.32 -15.46
N GLY A 24 1.60 15.69 -14.49
CA GLY A 24 0.16 15.88 -14.69
C GLY A 24 -0.67 14.60 -14.69
N LEU A 25 -0.04 13.42 -14.63
CA LEU A 25 -0.73 12.13 -14.53
C LEU A 25 -0.81 11.69 -13.07
N LEU A 26 -2.00 11.27 -12.65
CA LEU A 26 -2.19 10.61 -11.36
C LEU A 26 -1.48 9.26 -11.38
N ASN A 27 -0.66 9.02 -10.37
CA ASN A 27 0.00 7.75 -10.09
C ASN A 27 -0.22 7.44 -8.60
N TYR A 28 0.10 6.22 -8.19
CA TYR A 28 0.00 5.79 -6.81
C TYR A 28 1.36 5.30 -6.34
N ARG A 29 1.91 5.95 -5.32
CA ARG A 29 3.06 5.45 -4.58
C ARG A 29 2.55 4.44 -3.57
N VAL A 30 2.89 3.18 -3.77
CA VAL A 30 2.45 2.07 -2.92
C VAL A 30 3.65 1.52 -2.16
N ARG A 31 3.47 1.30 -0.86
CA ARG A 31 4.49 0.68 -0.03
C ARG A 31 4.07 -0.75 0.28
N ILE A 32 4.99 -1.68 0.02
CA ILE A 32 4.83 -3.11 0.26
C ILE A 32 5.82 -3.55 1.33
N VAL A 33 5.38 -4.36 2.28
CA VAL A 33 6.26 -5.04 3.25
C VAL A 33 6.22 -6.53 3.00
N THR A 34 7.38 -7.12 2.73
CA THR A 34 7.51 -8.56 2.52
C THR A 34 7.40 -9.33 3.85
N PRO A 35 7.12 -10.64 3.85
CA PRO A 35 7.15 -11.45 5.08
C PRO A 35 8.48 -11.39 5.84
N GLY A 36 9.58 -11.08 5.14
CA GLY A 36 10.90 -10.84 5.72
C GLY A 36 11.11 -9.44 6.31
N ILE A 37 10.06 -8.64 6.47
CA ILE A 37 10.07 -7.27 7.01
C ILE A 37 10.79 -6.26 6.10
N GLN A 38 11.09 -6.63 4.85
CA GLN A 38 11.67 -5.69 3.90
C GLN A 38 10.59 -4.78 3.33
N SER A 39 10.78 -3.47 3.49
CA SER A 39 9.93 -2.45 2.90
C SER A 39 10.40 -2.09 1.49
N LYS A 40 9.47 -2.00 0.55
CA LYS A 40 9.69 -1.56 -0.84
C LYS A 40 8.64 -0.53 -1.22
N ILE A 41 9.06 0.48 -1.97
CA ILE A 41 8.17 1.47 -2.58
C ILE A 41 8.08 1.17 -4.06
N VAL A 42 6.86 1.02 -4.55
CA VAL A 42 6.53 0.80 -5.97
C VAL A 42 5.57 1.88 -6.44
N TYR A 43 5.49 2.06 -7.74
CA TYR A 43 4.59 3.04 -8.36
C TYR A 43 3.63 2.35 -9.30
N MET A 44 2.34 2.69 -9.18
CA MET A 44 1.27 2.17 -10.01
C MET A 44 0.64 3.33 -10.79
N ARG A 45 0.23 3.08 -12.04
CA ARG A 45 -0.51 4.07 -12.83
C ARG A 45 -2.01 4.00 -12.59
N GLU A 46 -2.50 2.80 -12.32
CA GLU A 46 -3.91 2.49 -12.09
C GLU A 46 -4.11 2.00 -10.65
N PHE A 47 -5.33 2.13 -10.15
CA PHE A 47 -5.71 1.68 -8.82
C PHE A 47 -6.62 0.45 -8.91
N PRO A 48 -6.05 -0.77 -8.93
CA PRO A 48 -6.83 -1.97 -9.22
C PRO A 48 -7.93 -2.22 -8.17
N GLU A 49 -9.06 -2.75 -8.64
CA GLU A 49 -10.14 -3.18 -7.78
C GLU A 49 -9.64 -4.22 -6.77
N GLY A 50 -9.99 -4.05 -5.50
CA GLY A 50 -9.51 -4.91 -4.41
C GLY A 50 -8.20 -4.46 -3.75
N LEU A 51 -7.50 -3.44 -4.29
CA LEU A 51 -6.33 -2.87 -3.62
C LEU A 51 -6.73 -2.12 -2.34
N GLU A 52 -6.15 -2.52 -1.22
CA GLU A 52 -6.39 -1.91 0.09
C GLU A 52 -5.22 -2.13 1.04
N ILE A 53 -5.20 -1.40 2.14
CA ILE A 53 -4.21 -1.62 3.19
C ILE A 53 -4.43 -3.00 3.81
N GLY A 54 -3.36 -3.77 3.95
CA GLY A 54 -3.34 -5.08 4.59
C GLY A 54 -3.55 -6.27 3.66
N VAL A 55 -3.85 -6.08 2.37
CA VAL A 55 -3.89 -7.21 1.42
C VAL A 55 -2.50 -7.68 1.03
N TYR A 56 -2.37 -8.99 0.81
CA TYR A 56 -1.18 -9.59 0.25
C TYR A 56 -1.28 -9.65 -1.28
N VAL A 57 -0.23 -9.21 -1.96
CA VAL A 57 -0.19 -9.11 -3.42
C VAL A 57 1.15 -9.60 -3.95
N ASP A 58 1.10 -10.15 -5.16
CA ASP A 58 2.28 -10.38 -6.00
C ASP A 58 2.30 -9.33 -7.10
N LEU A 59 3.41 -8.64 -7.23
CA LEU A 59 3.60 -7.56 -8.20
C LEU A 59 4.68 -7.94 -9.20
N LYS A 60 4.37 -7.86 -10.49
CA LYS A 60 5.39 -7.85 -11.54
C LYS A 60 5.89 -6.42 -11.70
N ILE A 61 7.20 -6.27 -11.63
CA ILE A 61 7.86 -4.96 -11.58
C ILE A 61 8.76 -4.79 -12.79
N VAL A 62 8.63 -3.62 -13.42
CA VAL A 62 9.54 -3.11 -14.42
C VAL A 62 10.38 -1.98 -13.81
N LEU A 63 11.70 -2.05 -14.01
CA LEU A 63 12.63 -1.02 -13.57
C LEU A 63 12.63 0.15 -14.55
N SER A 64 12.27 1.35 -14.07
CA SER A 64 12.36 2.59 -14.85
C SER A 64 13.49 3.47 -14.34
N LYS A 65 14.41 3.86 -15.23
CA LYS A 65 15.52 4.79 -14.94
C LYS A 65 15.31 6.19 -15.54
N GLN A 66 14.10 6.49 -16.03
CA GLN A 66 13.83 7.69 -16.82
C GLN A 66 14.01 9.01 -16.05
N THR A 67 14.01 8.97 -14.71
CA THR A 67 14.13 10.16 -13.86
C THR A 67 15.47 10.26 -13.13
N GLY A 68 16.52 9.55 -13.57
CA GLY A 68 17.84 9.54 -12.92
C GLY A 68 17.92 8.63 -11.69
N GLU A 69 16.81 8.47 -10.96
CA GLU A 69 16.62 7.44 -9.94
C GLU A 69 15.89 6.21 -10.49
N GLU A 70 16.28 5.03 -10.03
CA GLU A 70 15.63 3.76 -10.36
C GLU A 70 14.29 3.65 -9.61
N LYS A 71 13.20 3.57 -10.37
CA LYS A 71 11.83 3.43 -9.85
C LYS A 71 11.28 2.06 -10.21
N LEU A 72 10.65 1.42 -9.23
CA LEU A 72 9.91 0.17 -9.39
C LEU A 72 8.51 0.51 -9.88
N ILE A 73 8.21 0.24 -11.15
CA ILE A 73 6.88 0.44 -11.73
C ILE A 73 6.15 -0.91 -11.74
N VAL A 74 4.94 -0.94 -11.21
CA VAL A 74 4.08 -2.13 -11.29
C VAL A 74 3.53 -2.24 -12.69
N ASP A 75 3.78 -3.39 -13.30
CA ASP A 75 3.24 -3.78 -14.61
C ASP A 75 1.98 -4.63 -14.44
N ASP A 76 1.97 -5.52 -13.46
CA ASP A 76 0.87 -6.43 -13.17
C ASP A 76 0.75 -6.69 -11.66
N ILE A 77 -0.47 -6.97 -11.19
CA ILE A 77 -0.80 -7.22 -9.79
C ILE A 77 -1.73 -8.43 -9.68
N MET A 78 -1.34 -9.38 -8.83
CA MET A 78 -2.14 -10.55 -8.50
C MET A 78 -2.46 -10.56 -7.00
N PHE A 79 -3.74 -10.53 -6.68
CA PHE A 79 -4.23 -10.60 -5.30
C PHE A 79 -4.25 -12.03 -4.78
N GLN A 80 -3.54 -12.28 -3.68
CA GLN A 80 -3.48 -13.62 -3.09
C GLN A 80 -4.65 -13.84 -2.12
N LYS A 81 -5.71 -14.47 -2.63
CA LYS A 81 -6.94 -14.74 -1.85
C LYS A 81 -6.75 -15.74 -0.70
N ASN A 82 -5.73 -16.60 -0.78
CA ASN A 82 -5.44 -17.62 0.23
C ASN A 82 -4.56 -17.12 1.38
N VAL A 83 -4.03 -15.90 1.30
CA VAL A 83 -3.22 -15.29 2.36
C VAL A 83 -4.12 -14.38 3.19
N PRO A 84 -4.21 -14.58 4.51
CA PRO A 84 -5.02 -13.72 5.38
C PRO A 84 -4.58 -12.25 5.29
N LYS A 85 -5.56 -11.35 5.22
CA LYS A 85 -5.29 -9.91 5.25
C LYS A 85 -4.83 -9.50 6.65
N ILE A 86 -3.90 -8.55 6.71
CA ILE A 86 -3.55 -7.87 7.96
C ILE A 86 -4.61 -6.81 8.23
N ILE A 87 -5.31 -6.96 9.34
CA ILE A 87 -6.38 -6.03 9.72
C ILE A 87 -5.77 -4.84 10.46
N PRO A 88 -6.06 -3.59 10.07
CA PRO A 88 -5.70 -2.40 10.84
C PRO A 88 -6.34 -2.42 12.24
N VAL A 89 -5.55 -2.13 13.27
CA VAL A 89 -6.01 -2.17 14.68
C VAL A 89 -5.73 -0.84 15.37
N GLU A 90 -6.73 -0.31 16.06
CA GLU A 90 -6.53 0.84 16.96
C GLU A 90 -5.58 0.47 18.10
N THR A 91 -4.58 1.30 18.30
CA THR A 91 -3.48 1.08 19.24
C THR A 91 -3.15 2.40 19.92
N VAL A 92 -2.89 2.39 21.23
CA VAL A 92 -2.35 3.55 21.93
C VAL A 92 -0.85 3.35 22.06
N ILE A 93 -0.07 4.21 21.40
CA ILE A 93 1.39 4.24 21.57
C ILE A 93 1.69 5.06 22.82
N GLU A 94 2.33 4.44 23.80
CA GLU A 94 2.65 5.05 25.09
C GLU A 94 4.05 5.68 25.08
N GLU A 95 5.01 4.99 24.48
CA GLU A 95 6.42 5.40 24.52
C GLU A 95 7.17 4.90 23.28
N VAL A 96 8.15 5.69 22.83
CA VAL A 96 9.17 5.27 21.89
C VAL A 96 10.53 5.38 22.57
N SER A 97 11.14 4.23 22.88
CA SER A 97 12.45 4.15 23.51
C SER A 97 13.53 3.93 22.45
N ARG A 98 14.48 4.88 22.36
CA ARG A 98 15.60 4.83 21.42
C ARG A 98 16.86 4.34 22.16
N GLY A 99 17.06 3.03 22.18
CA GLY A 99 18.24 2.36 22.76
C GLY A 99 19.12 1.70 21.70
N VAL A 100 19.72 0.54 22.03
CA VAL A 100 20.42 -0.32 21.05
C VAL A 100 19.48 -0.78 19.93
N THR A 101 18.20 -0.92 20.23
CA THR A 101 17.13 -1.12 19.27
C THR A 101 15.99 -0.18 19.62
N THR A 102 15.46 0.53 18.63
CA THR A 102 14.27 1.37 18.84
C THR A 102 13.08 0.48 19.11
N THR A 103 12.39 0.73 20.22
CA THR A 103 11.26 -0.08 20.68
C THR A 103 10.06 0.82 20.94
N ILE A 104 8.89 0.35 20.54
CA ILE A 104 7.61 1.02 20.75
C ILE A 104 6.84 0.24 21.79
N SER A 105 6.43 0.93 22.85
CA SER A 105 5.54 0.40 23.85
C SER A 105 4.11 0.86 23.57
N CYS A 106 3.17 -0.07 23.53
CA CYS A 106 1.79 0.24 23.14
C CYS A 106 0.74 -0.66 23.77
N TRP A 107 -0.49 -0.16 23.84
CA TRP A 107 -1.67 -0.94 24.19
C TRP A 107 -2.44 -1.37 22.95
N ARG A 108 -2.65 -2.69 22.83
CA ARG A 108 -3.48 -3.31 21.80
C ARG A 108 -4.46 -4.28 22.45
N SER A 109 -5.76 -4.07 22.23
CA SER A 109 -6.82 -4.97 22.74
C SER A 109 -6.68 -5.29 24.24
N GLY A 110 -6.37 -4.28 25.06
CA GLY A 110 -6.19 -4.43 26.51
C GLY A 110 -4.89 -5.11 26.95
N ARG A 111 -3.95 -5.36 26.04
CA ARG A 111 -2.61 -5.90 26.36
C ARG A 111 -1.54 -4.87 26.09
N TYR A 112 -0.59 -4.74 27.01
CA TYR A 112 0.61 -3.94 26.83
C TYR A 112 1.66 -4.76 26.07
N LEU A 113 2.22 -4.19 25.01
CA LEU A 113 3.19 -4.81 24.12
C LEU A 113 4.41 -3.91 24.00
N SER A 114 5.58 -4.52 23.83
CA SER A 114 6.82 -3.83 23.50
C SER A 114 7.36 -4.44 22.21
N ILE A 115 7.45 -3.62 21.16
CA ILE A 115 7.68 -4.10 19.78
C ILE A 115 8.91 -3.38 19.22
N PRO A 116 9.95 -4.12 18.78
CA PRO A 116 11.10 -3.51 18.14
C PRO A 116 10.71 -3.00 16.75
N VAL A 117 11.20 -1.82 16.40
CA VAL A 117 10.94 -1.17 15.12
C VAL A 117 12.26 -0.68 14.53
N GLU A 118 12.60 -1.26 13.40
CA GLU A 118 13.81 -0.91 12.62
C GLU A 118 13.48 0.08 11.49
N ASP A 119 12.20 0.21 11.16
CA ASP A 119 11.75 0.96 10.00
C ASP A 119 11.52 2.44 10.34
N GLU A 120 12.48 3.28 9.96
CA GLU A 120 12.45 4.72 10.19
C GLU A 120 11.22 5.42 9.59
N GLU A 121 10.65 4.91 8.50
CA GLU A 121 9.43 5.51 7.91
C GLU A 121 8.20 5.27 8.79
N ILE A 122 8.21 4.25 9.66
CA ILE A 122 7.18 4.06 10.69
C ILE A 122 7.43 5.05 11.83
N LEU A 123 8.67 5.15 12.30
CA LEU A 123 9.04 6.04 13.42
C LEU A 123 8.73 7.51 13.13
N LYS A 124 8.97 7.98 11.90
CA LYS A 124 8.65 9.35 11.45
C LYS A 124 7.17 9.70 11.51
N LYS A 125 6.28 8.72 11.45
CA LYS A 125 4.83 8.94 11.47
C LYS A 125 4.27 9.02 12.90
N ILE A 126 5.06 8.62 13.90
CA ILE A 126 4.64 8.63 15.30
C ILE A 126 4.84 10.04 15.84
N PRO A 127 3.81 10.65 16.45
CA PRO A 127 3.94 11.98 17.02
C PRO A 127 4.91 11.97 18.20
N GLU A 128 5.61 13.08 18.40
CA GLU A 128 6.51 13.27 19.54
C GLU A 128 5.74 13.33 20.88
N ASN A 129 4.50 13.82 20.84
CA ASN A 129 3.63 13.92 22.01
C ASN A 129 2.93 12.58 22.24
N LEU A 130 3.35 11.86 23.28
CA LEU A 130 2.79 10.57 23.68
C LEU A 130 2.13 10.67 25.08
N PRO A 131 1.09 9.86 25.38
CA PRO A 131 0.54 8.78 24.56
C PRO A 131 -0.31 9.27 23.38
N ALA A 132 -0.34 8.49 22.29
CA ALA A 132 -1.09 8.81 21.07
C ALA A 132 -1.90 7.62 20.55
N LYS A 133 -3.18 7.86 20.23
CA LYS A 133 -4.04 6.88 19.57
C LYS A 133 -3.76 6.85 18.07
N MET A 134 -3.40 5.67 17.56
CA MET A 134 -3.06 5.45 16.16
C MET A 134 -3.73 4.17 15.62
N VAL A 135 -3.81 4.05 14.30
CA VAL A 135 -4.19 2.83 13.62
C VAL A 135 -2.91 2.14 13.14
N CYS A 136 -2.69 0.90 13.59
CA CYS A 136 -1.45 0.18 13.37
C CYS A 136 -1.69 -1.11 12.58
N LEU A 137 -0.70 -1.50 11.76
CA LEU A 137 -0.65 -2.80 11.12
C LEU A 137 0.41 -3.65 11.80
N PHE A 138 0.01 -4.85 12.21
CA PHE A 138 0.92 -5.83 12.81
C PHE A 138 1.01 -7.09 11.97
N MET A 139 2.22 -7.60 11.82
CA MET A 139 2.48 -8.87 11.14
C MET A 139 3.15 -9.85 12.10
N ASP A 140 2.62 -11.07 12.17
CA ASP A 140 3.27 -12.18 12.84
C ASP A 140 4.43 -12.69 11.98
N THR A 141 5.61 -12.79 12.57
CA THR A 141 6.80 -13.35 11.94
C THR A 141 7.41 -14.45 12.80
N VAL A 142 8.37 -15.19 12.23
CA VAL A 142 9.15 -16.18 12.99
C VAL A 142 9.88 -15.54 14.19
N LYS A 143 10.20 -14.25 14.12
CA LYS A 143 10.86 -13.48 15.19
C LYS A 143 9.86 -12.78 16.13
N GLY A 144 8.58 -13.14 16.05
CA GLY A 144 7.48 -12.55 16.82
C GLY A 144 6.73 -11.46 16.06
N LEU A 145 5.86 -10.77 16.79
CA LEU A 145 5.02 -9.69 16.26
C LEU A 145 5.89 -8.50 15.82
N ARG A 146 5.57 -7.92 14.66
CA ARG A 146 6.23 -6.74 14.11
C ARG A 146 5.21 -5.68 13.73
N LEU A 147 5.52 -4.43 14.03
CA LEU A 147 4.78 -3.28 13.54
C LEU A 147 5.27 -2.95 12.13
N ILE A 148 4.38 -2.94 11.14
CA ILE A 148 4.75 -2.74 9.73
C ILE A 148 4.21 -1.44 9.13
N SER A 149 3.26 -0.77 9.83
CA SER A 149 2.78 0.56 9.47
C SER A 149 2.02 1.20 10.62
N VAL A 150 1.97 2.53 10.62
CA VAL A 150 1.13 3.34 11.51
C VAL A 150 0.47 4.45 10.72
N PHE A 151 -0.72 4.83 11.17
CA PHE A 151 -1.49 5.95 10.64
C PHE A 151 -2.15 6.67 11.81
N THR A 152 -2.31 7.98 11.68
CA THR A 152 -3.32 8.67 12.47
C THR A 152 -4.72 8.21 12.03
N GLU A 153 -5.70 8.36 12.91
CA GLU A 153 -7.09 8.03 12.57
C GLU A 153 -7.60 8.83 11.36
N LYS A 154 -7.16 10.09 11.24
CA LYS A 154 -7.50 10.97 10.11
C LYS A 154 -6.90 10.44 8.80
N GLU A 155 -5.62 10.09 8.79
CA GLU A 155 -4.97 9.51 7.60
C GLU A 155 -5.65 8.22 7.17
N TYR A 156 -5.92 7.31 8.11
CA TYR A 156 -6.59 6.05 7.80
C TYR A 156 -7.98 6.28 7.19
N ARG A 157 -8.77 7.22 7.72
CA ARG A 157 -10.07 7.60 7.14
C ARG A 157 -9.94 8.21 5.74
N VAL A 158 -8.95 9.05 5.52
CA VAL A 158 -8.70 9.65 4.19
C VAL A 158 -8.32 8.58 3.17
N LEU A 159 -7.45 7.64 3.54
CA LEU A 159 -7.06 6.52 2.67
C LEU A 159 -8.27 5.69 2.23
N ASN A 160 -9.16 5.35 3.15
CA ASN A 160 -10.38 4.60 2.83
C ASN A 160 -11.29 5.38 1.87
N ARG A 161 -11.43 6.70 2.05
CA ARG A 161 -12.21 7.54 1.13
C ARG A 161 -11.60 7.67 -0.25
N ILE A 162 -10.27 7.80 -0.34
CA ILE A 162 -9.57 7.87 -1.63
C ILE A 162 -9.77 6.56 -2.40
N LYS A 163 -9.69 5.43 -1.71
CA LYS A 163 -9.96 4.11 -2.28
C LYS A 163 -11.38 4.02 -2.87
N GLU A 164 -12.40 4.42 -2.10
CA GLU A 164 -13.78 4.45 -2.57
C GLU A 164 -13.96 5.36 -3.80
N LEU A 165 -13.31 6.54 -3.79
CA LEU A 165 -13.35 7.47 -4.91
C LEU A 165 -12.68 6.90 -6.15
N ALA A 166 -11.48 6.31 -6.02
CA ALA A 166 -10.75 5.71 -7.13
C ALA A 166 -11.59 4.62 -7.81
N TRP A 167 -12.15 3.70 -7.03
CA TRP A 167 -13.04 2.66 -7.56
C TRP A 167 -14.30 3.21 -8.22
N SER A 168 -14.85 4.32 -7.72
CA SER A 168 -16.02 4.95 -8.36
C SER A 168 -15.69 5.57 -9.71
N ILE A 169 -14.47 6.12 -9.88
CA ILE A 169 -14.00 6.70 -11.13
C ILE A 169 -13.75 5.58 -12.15
N ASP A 170 -13.04 4.53 -11.76
CA ASP A 170 -12.73 3.40 -12.65
C ASP A 170 -14.01 2.74 -13.16
N ARG A 171 -15.00 2.53 -12.28
CA ARG A 171 -16.32 1.98 -12.67
C ARG A 171 -17.07 2.87 -13.66
N GLN A 172 -16.99 4.19 -13.50
CA GLN A 172 -17.60 5.12 -14.46
C GLN A 172 -16.90 5.04 -15.82
N ILE A 173 -15.57 4.95 -15.85
CA ILE A 173 -14.80 4.81 -17.09
C ILE A 173 -15.22 3.52 -17.83
N GLU A 174 -15.29 2.39 -17.14
CA GLU A 174 -15.75 1.12 -17.72
C GLU A 174 -17.17 1.20 -18.28
N GLU A 175 -18.10 1.85 -17.55
CA GLU A 175 -19.46 2.07 -18.03
C GLU A 175 -19.49 2.96 -19.28
N TYR A 176 -18.67 4.02 -19.33
CA TYR A 176 -18.54 4.87 -20.52
C TYR A 176 -17.98 4.11 -21.72
N GLU A 177 -16.93 3.31 -21.53
CA GLU A 177 -16.33 2.49 -22.59
C GLU A 177 -17.34 1.47 -23.15
N LYS A 178 -18.05 0.77 -22.27
CA LYS A 178 -19.10 -0.17 -22.69
C LYS A 178 -20.20 0.51 -23.50
N ASN A 179 -20.65 1.68 -23.05
CA ASN A 179 -21.66 2.45 -23.78
C ASN A 179 -21.15 2.84 -25.17
N ILE A 180 -19.89 3.30 -25.29
CA ILE A 180 -19.26 3.62 -26.58
C ILE A 180 -19.20 2.39 -27.48
N ASP A 181 -18.77 1.24 -26.97
CA ASP A 181 -18.71 -0.01 -27.73
C ASP A 181 -20.09 -0.45 -28.24
N ASP A 182 -21.12 -0.34 -27.40
CA ASP A 182 -22.50 -0.65 -27.79
C ASP A 182 -23.01 0.36 -28.84
N TYR A 183 -22.70 1.66 -28.71
CA TYR A 183 -23.00 2.67 -29.74
C TYR A 183 -22.29 2.36 -31.07
N MET A 184 -21.00 1.99 -31.02
CA MET A 184 -20.20 1.66 -32.20
C MET A 184 -20.70 0.39 -32.91
N LYS A 185 -21.07 -0.66 -32.16
CA LYS A 185 -21.68 -1.87 -32.73
C LYS A 185 -22.99 -1.57 -33.43
N ASN A 186 -23.85 -0.75 -32.81
CA ASN A 186 -25.09 -0.33 -33.43
C ASN A 186 -24.83 0.42 -34.74
N ILE A 187 -23.87 1.34 -34.79
CA ILE A 187 -23.53 2.06 -36.03
C ILE A 187 -23.05 1.10 -37.14
N ILE A 188 -22.28 0.06 -36.80
CA ILE A 188 -21.77 -0.93 -37.76
C ILE A 188 -22.89 -1.84 -38.30
N GLU A 189 -23.93 -2.13 -37.52
CA GLU A 189 -25.09 -2.92 -37.98
C GLU A 189 -26.03 -2.14 -38.93
N TYR A 190 -25.91 -0.81 -39.00
CA TYR A 190 -26.68 0.04 -39.91
C TYR A 190 -25.97 0.38 -41.23
N VAL A 191 -24.76 -0.17 -41.47
CA VAL A 191 -23.99 -0.04 -42.73
C VAL A 191 -23.94 -1.36 -43.47
#